data_AF-A0AA36I029-F1
#
_entry.id   AF-A0AA36I029-F1
#
_cell.length_a   1.000
_cell.length_b   1.000
_cell.length_c   1.000
_cell.angle_alpha   90.00
_cell.angle_beta   90.00
_cell.angle_gamma   90.00
#
_symmetry.space_group_name_H-M   'P 1'
#
loop_
_entity.id
_entity.type
_entity.pdbx_description
1 polymer ?
#
loop_
_entity_poly.entity_id
_entity_poly.type
_entity_poly.pdbx_seq_one_letter_code
_entity_poly.pdbx_strand_id
1 'polypeptide(L)'
;MAPAVGEDAKLATSTLYEENVHFGTHLEVWGSWYDTEKKCWGYACCRVTRQQRRCPKTAPYAEGEAEEDEDLEVKVSRRMADMLEKNPTFSGEVPTPDQEKNWTDAELKNYLHSNGLIRPARTKGEQKPEPTPADWKVLELEPGADPAQLKKAYRRLALQYHPDKHRGDKEKASATEKFRKVVSAYEAIAGHVAEIPAVPACDDGGRKRRWRIVIVD
;
A
#
# COMPACT_ATOMS: atom_id res chain seq x y z
N MET A 1 -44.93 37.17 -20.30
CA MET A 1 -44.05 36.89 -19.14
C MET A 1 -43.49 35.50 -19.31
N ALA A 2 -42.20 35.39 -19.65
CA ALA A 2 -41.42 34.16 -19.45
C ALA A 2 -40.99 34.09 -17.96
N PRO A 3 -40.61 32.91 -17.41
CA PRO A 3 -39.30 32.28 -17.73
C PRO A 3 -39.44 30.80 -18.10
N ALA A 4 -38.76 30.25 -19.12
CA ALA A 4 -37.36 29.85 -19.15
C ALA A 4 -36.98 28.90 -17.98
N VAL A 5 -37.22 27.60 -18.15
CA VAL A 5 -36.57 26.55 -17.34
C VAL A 5 -35.49 25.93 -18.23
N GLY A 6 -34.25 26.15 -17.79
CA GLY A 6 -33.03 25.85 -18.52
C GLY A 6 -32.73 24.36 -18.65
N GLU A 7 -31.82 24.13 -19.59
CA GLU A 7 -31.09 22.88 -19.81
C GLU A 7 -30.45 22.37 -18.51
N ASP A 8 -30.93 21.25 -17.99
CA ASP A 8 -30.09 20.38 -17.19
C ASP A 8 -29.37 19.42 -18.14
N ALA A 9 -28.29 19.94 -18.72
CA ALA A 9 -27.28 19.15 -19.38
C ALA A 9 -26.89 17.99 -18.44
N LYS A 10 -27.24 16.77 -18.81
CA LYS A 10 -26.62 15.57 -18.24
C LYS A 10 -25.12 15.69 -18.54
N LEU A 11 -24.35 16.22 -17.58
CA LEU A 11 -22.90 16.17 -17.61
C LEU A 11 -22.54 14.71 -17.84
N ALA A 12 -21.98 14.43 -19.01
CA ALA A 12 -21.56 13.10 -19.39
C ALA A 12 -20.60 12.58 -18.30
N THR A 13 -20.87 11.39 -17.77
CA THR A 13 -19.99 10.71 -16.83
C THR A 13 -18.63 10.57 -17.51
N SER A 14 -17.62 11.31 -17.06
CA SER A 14 -16.30 11.28 -17.66
C SER A 14 -15.67 9.91 -17.40
N THR A 15 -15.76 9.01 -18.36
CA THR A 15 -15.16 7.67 -18.32
C THR A 15 -13.67 7.69 -18.67
N LEU A 16 -13.03 8.86 -18.67
CA LEU A 16 -11.65 8.98 -19.15
C LEU A 16 -10.64 8.28 -18.23
N TYR A 17 -11.00 8.04 -16.96
CA TYR A 17 -10.12 7.39 -15.99
C TYR A 17 -10.88 6.34 -15.17
N GLU A 18 -10.30 5.14 -15.04
CA GLU A 18 -10.78 4.00 -14.25
C GLU A 18 -10.97 4.33 -12.75
N GLU A 19 -10.47 5.48 -12.29
CA GLU A 19 -10.66 6.00 -10.93
C GLU A 19 -12.07 6.59 -10.68
N ASN A 20 -12.89 6.77 -11.73
CA ASN A 20 -14.30 7.14 -11.61
C ASN A 20 -15.23 5.92 -11.38
N VAL A 21 -14.67 4.75 -11.06
CA VAL A 21 -15.45 3.56 -10.68
C VAL A 21 -15.96 3.72 -9.26
N HIS A 22 -17.27 3.98 -9.14
CA HIS A 22 -17.94 4.15 -7.87
C HIS A 22 -18.21 2.79 -7.20
N PHE A 23 -17.43 2.44 -6.17
CA PHE A 23 -17.74 1.27 -5.33
C PHE A 23 -19.10 1.47 -4.62
N GLY A 24 -19.93 0.44 -4.51
CA GLY A 24 -21.10 0.43 -3.61
C GLY A 24 -22.14 1.55 -3.80
N THR A 25 -22.48 1.91 -5.03
CA THR A 25 -23.52 2.88 -5.43
C THR A 25 -23.30 4.33 -4.98
N HIS A 26 -22.07 4.74 -4.62
CA HIS A 26 -21.76 6.15 -4.37
C HIS A 26 -21.85 7.00 -5.65
N LEU A 27 -22.18 8.29 -5.51
CA LEU A 27 -22.27 9.24 -6.64
C LEU A 27 -20.96 10.01 -6.87
N GLU A 28 -19.99 9.83 -5.98
CA GLU A 28 -18.72 10.55 -5.98
C GLU A 28 -17.58 9.61 -5.64
N VAL A 29 -16.36 10.02 -5.97
CA VAL A 29 -15.14 9.25 -5.72
C VAL A 29 -14.73 9.34 -4.25
N TRP A 30 -14.10 8.29 -3.72
CA TRP A 30 -13.53 8.28 -2.38
C TRP A 30 -12.46 9.37 -2.23
N GLY A 31 -12.50 10.16 -1.16
CA GLY A 31 -11.61 11.31 -0.97
C GLY A 31 -12.19 12.64 -1.44
N SER A 32 -13.43 12.66 -1.93
CA SER A 32 -14.18 13.88 -2.26
C SER A 32 -14.57 14.72 -1.04
N TRP A 33 -14.46 14.17 0.18
CA TRP A 33 -14.77 14.87 1.42
C TRP A 33 -13.81 14.49 2.55
N TYR A 34 -13.50 15.45 3.42
CA TYR A 34 -12.63 15.27 4.59
C TYR A 34 -13.38 15.65 5.87
N ASP A 35 -13.44 14.72 6.81
CA ASP A 35 -13.96 14.95 8.16
C ASP A 35 -12.83 15.54 9.02
N THR A 36 -12.97 16.81 9.40
CA THR A 36 -11.99 17.53 10.21
C THR A 36 -11.92 17.05 11.65
N GLU A 37 -12.99 16.45 12.18
CA GLU A 37 -13.03 15.96 13.56
C GLU A 37 -12.32 14.60 13.67
N LYS A 38 -12.62 13.71 12.73
CA LYS A 38 -12.03 12.36 12.68
C LYS A 38 -10.72 12.29 11.90
N LYS A 39 -10.35 13.39 11.26
CA LYS A 39 -9.16 13.53 10.40
C LYS A 39 -9.09 12.47 9.29
N CYS A 40 -10.23 12.12 8.72
CA CYS A 40 -10.32 11.05 7.73
C CYS A 40 -11.03 11.48 6.44
N TRP A 41 -10.69 10.78 5.37
CA TRP A 41 -11.30 10.97 4.06
C TRP A 41 -12.58 10.13 3.94
N GLY A 42 -13.52 10.60 3.13
CA GLY A 42 -14.78 9.94 2.85
C GLY A 42 -15.38 10.37 1.51
N TYR A 43 -16.61 9.93 1.26
CA TYR A 43 -17.41 10.35 0.10
C TYR A 43 -18.22 11.61 0.43
N ALA A 44 -18.21 12.67 -0.38
CA ALA A 44 -19.04 13.85 -0.10
C ALA A 44 -20.54 13.56 -0.23
N CYS A 45 -20.91 12.61 -1.10
CA CYS A 45 -22.29 12.26 -1.38
C CYS A 45 -23.04 11.81 -0.11
N CYS A 46 -22.39 11.07 0.79
CA CYS A 46 -23.01 10.51 2.00
C CYS A 46 -22.22 10.74 3.30
N ARG A 47 -21.03 11.37 3.22
CA ARG A 47 -20.10 11.59 4.35
C ARG A 47 -19.68 10.30 5.06
N VAL A 48 -19.76 9.17 4.36
CA VAL A 48 -19.27 7.89 4.87
C VAL A 48 -17.76 7.87 4.77
N THR A 49 -17.12 7.57 5.89
CA THR A 49 -15.66 7.49 6.05
C THR A 49 -15.16 6.05 5.99
N ARG A 50 -15.93 5.12 5.41
CA ARG A 50 -15.52 3.72 5.16
C ARG A 50 -15.63 3.41 3.68
N GLN A 51 -14.52 3.06 3.03
CA GLN A 51 -14.45 2.91 1.58
C GLN A 51 -15.33 1.77 1.06
N GLN A 52 -15.46 0.70 1.86
CA GLN A 52 -16.20 -0.51 1.47
C GLN A 52 -17.71 -0.46 1.77
N ARG A 53 -18.21 0.58 2.43
CA ARG A 53 -19.64 0.64 2.78
C ARG A 53 -20.44 1.16 1.59
N ARG A 54 -21.58 0.54 1.27
CA ARG A 54 -22.53 1.10 0.28
C ARG A 54 -23.10 2.46 0.72
N CYS A 55 -23.45 3.28 -0.26
CA CYS A 55 -24.03 4.60 -0.03
C CYS A 55 -25.43 4.49 0.59
N PRO A 56 -25.68 5.06 1.79
CA PRO A 56 -27.01 5.01 2.41
C PRO A 56 -28.08 5.79 1.63
N LYS A 57 -27.69 6.75 0.79
CA LYS A 57 -28.64 7.59 0.02
C LYS A 57 -29.13 6.91 -1.27
N THR A 58 -28.30 6.06 -1.87
CA THR A 58 -28.60 5.34 -3.12
C THR A 58 -28.92 3.88 -2.90
N ALA A 59 -28.91 3.40 -1.64
CA ALA A 59 -29.23 2.02 -1.27
C ALA A 59 -30.67 1.73 -0.75
N PRO A 60 -31.74 2.53 -0.94
CA PRO A 60 -33.08 2.07 -0.55
C PRO A 60 -33.67 0.99 -1.50
N TYR A 61 -32.99 0.62 -2.59
CA TYR A 61 -33.51 -0.33 -3.60
C TYR A 61 -32.69 -1.62 -3.80
N ALA A 62 -31.77 -1.95 -2.90
CA ALA A 62 -31.05 -3.22 -2.96
C ALA A 62 -31.42 -4.10 -1.76
N GLU A 63 -32.66 -4.59 -1.75
CA GLU A 63 -32.99 -5.84 -1.06
C GLU A 63 -32.32 -6.97 -1.85
N GLY A 64 -31.02 -7.11 -1.63
CA GLY A 64 -30.23 -8.25 -2.04
C GLY A 64 -29.49 -8.64 -0.80
N GLU A 65 -29.94 -9.76 -0.23
CA GLU A 65 -29.39 -10.53 0.87
C GLU A 65 -27.91 -10.21 1.11
N ALA A 66 -27.57 -9.85 2.35
CA ALA A 66 -26.18 -9.99 2.76
C ALA A 66 -25.85 -11.46 2.49
N GLU A 67 -25.07 -11.74 1.43
CA GLU A 67 -24.46 -13.04 1.23
C GLU A 67 -23.92 -13.44 2.60
N GLU A 68 -24.55 -14.46 3.18
CA GLU A 68 -24.05 -15.06 4.40
C GLU A 68 -22.63 -15.47 4.03
N ASP A 69 -21.64 -14.77 4.59
CA ASP A 69 -20.24 -15.11 4.47
C ASP A 69 -20.12 -16.54 5.03
N GLU A 70 -20.36 -17.55 4.19
CA GLU A 70 -20.13 -18.94 4.54
C GLU A 70 -18.65 -19.00 4.90
N ASP A 71 -18.37 -19.18 6.19
CA ASP A 71 -17.03 -19.38 6.71
C ASP A 71 -16.39 -20.51 5.88
N LEU A 72 -15.57 -20.16 4.88
CA LEU A 72 -14.93 -21.14 4.03
C LEU A 72 -14.04 -22.01 4.92
N GLU A 73 -14.47 -23.25 5.15
CA GLU A 73 -13.73 -24.21 5.95
C GLU A 73 -12.50 -24.65 5.18
N VAL A 74 -11.32 -24.34 5.72
CA VAL A 74 -10.04 -24.78 5.12
C VAL A 74 -9.51 -25.93 5.94
N LYS A 75 -9.38 -27.08 5.28
CA LYS A 75 -8.75 -28.28 5.84
C LYS A 75 -7.24 -28.14 5.73
N VAL A 76 -6.57 -28.10 6.87
CA VAL A 76 -5.10 -27.97 6.93
C VAL A 76 -4.52 -29.05 7.83
N SER A 77 -3.27 -29.43 7.61
CA SER A 77 -2.56 -30.30 8.55
C SER A 77 -2.22 -29.54 9.83
N ARG A 78 -2.01 -30.26 10.94
CA ARG A 78 -1.66 -29.66 12.24
C ARG A 78 -0.46 -28.69 12.18
N ARG A 79 0.53 -29.02 11.37
CA ARG A 79 1.74 -28.22 11.14
C ARG A 79 1.45 -26.89 10.45
N MET A 80 0.54 -26.87 9.48
CA MET A 80 0.11 -25.66 8.79
C MET A 80 -0.81 -24.80 9.67
N ALA A 81 -1.65 -25.41 10.52
CA ALA A 81 -2.45 -24.69 11.51
C ALA A 81 -1.57 -23.87 12.47
N ASP A 82 -0.55 -24.51 13.06
CA ASP A 82 0.41 -23.83 13.95
C ASP A 82 1.14 -22.66 13.26
N MET A 83 1.35 -22.73 11.94
CA MET A 83 1.95 -21.64 11.15
C MET A 83 0.99 -20.48 10.86
N LEU A 84 -0.28 -20.78 10.57
CA LEU A 84 -1.31 -19.78 10.31
C LEU A 84 -1.65 -18.98 11.58
N GLU A 85 -1.68 -19.65 12.74
CA GLU A 85 -1.86 -18.98 14.04
C GLU A 85 -0.74 -17.96 14.34
N LYS A 86 0.50 -18.30 13.99
CA LYS A 86 1.67 -17.41 14.16
C LYS A 86 1.69 -16.25 13.15
N ASN A 87 0.93 -16.35 12.05
CA ASN A 87 0.91 -15.37 10.95
C ASN A 87 -0.52 -14.91 10.61
N PRO A 88 -1.15 -14.08 11.46
CA PRO A 88 -2.56 -13.67 11.31
C PRO A 88 -2.82 -12.74 10.10
N THR A 89 -1.80 -12.39 9.32
CA THR A 89 -1.90 -11.59 8.09
C THR A 89 -1.77 -12.43 6.82
N PHE A 90 -1.70 -13.76 6.94
CA PHE A 90 -1.61 -14.67 5.80
C PHE A 90 -2.84 -14.54 4.88
N SER A 91 -2.62 -14.34 3.59
CA SER A 91 -3.69 -13.95 2.65
C SER A 91 -3.68 -14.68 1.30
N GLY A 92 -3.21 -15.91 1.22
CA GLY A 92 -3.38 -16.66 -0.03
C GLY A 92 -3.46 -18.16 0.16
N GLU A 93 -3.10 -18.91 -0.87
CA GLU A 93 -3.56 -20.29 -1.02
C GLU A 93 -2.83 -21.24 -0.07
N VAL A 94 -3.60 -21.93 0.76
CA VAL A 94 -3.11 -22.97 1.65
C VAL A 94 -3.01 -24.28 0.84
N PRO A 95 -1.85 -24.96 0.83
CA PRO A 95 -1.71 -26.24 0.14
C PRO A 95 -2.62 -27.30 0.76
N THR A 96 -3.03 -28.31 -0.02
CA THR A 96 -3.86 -29.40 0.52
C THR A 96 -3.03 -30.30 1.46
N PRO A 97 -3.66 -30.99 2.43
CA PRO A 97 -2.95 -31.86 3.37
C PRO A 97 -2.06 -32.93 2.71
N ASP A 98 -2.51 -33.49 1.59
CA ASP A 98 -1.75 -34.50 0.84
C ASP A 98 -0.50 -33.92 0.16
N GLN A 99 -0.56 -32.66 -0.28
CA GLN A 99 0.58 -31.97 -0.88
C GLN A 99 1.62 -31.60 0.18
N GLU A 100 1.20 -31.11 1.34
CA GLU A 100 2.08 -30.74 2.45
C GLU A 100 2.85 -31.96 3.01
N LYS A 101 2.18 -33.12 3.11
CA LYS A 101 2.79 -34.35 3.64
C LYS A 101 4.00 -34.83 2.83
N ASN A 102 4.00 -34.52 1.53
CA ASN A 102 5.08 -34.88 0.63
C ASN A 102 6.24 -33.86 0.63
N TRP A 103 6.12 -32.75 1.37
CA TRP A 103 7.13 -31.68 1.42
C TRP A 103 7.92 -31.66 2.73
N THR A 104 9.22 -31.42 2.61
CA THR A 104 10.11 -31.17 3.74
C THR A 104 9.85 -29.79 4.37
N ASP A 105 10.37 -29.54 5.58
CA ASP A 105 10.24 -28.23 6.27
C ASP A 105 10.83 -27.06 5.50
N ALA A 106 11.94 -27.30 4.82
CA ALA A 106 12.57 -26.30 3.97
C ALA A 106 11.70 -25.99 2.74
N GLU A 107 11.08 -27.00 2.13
CA GLU A 107 10.24 -26.83 0.94
C GLU A 107 8.92 -26.13 1.25
N LEU A 108 8.26 -26.50 2.37
CA LEU A 108 7.05 -25.83 2.83
C LEU A 108 7.34 -24.35 3.15
N LYS A 109 8.45 -24.08 3.85
CA LYS A 109 8.90 -22.71 4.14
C LYS A 109 9.20 -21.92 2.87
N ASN A 110 9.83 -22.53 1.88
CA ASN A 110 10.13 -21.90 0.60
C ASN A 110 8.85 -21.59 -0.19
N TYR A 111 7.88 -22.51 -0.25
CA TYR A 111 6.59 -22.31 -0.90
C TYR A 111 5.81 -21.13 -0.29
N LEU A 112 5.80 -21.05 1.04
CA LEU A 112 5.12 -19.96 1.77
C LEU A 112 5.81 -18.60 1.57
N HIS A 113 7.14 -18.58 1.42
CA HIS A 113 7.91 -17.37 1.15
C HIS A 113 7.87 -16.96 -0.34
N SER A 114 7.93 -17.91 -1.28
CA SER A 114 8.01 -17.64 -2.73
C SER A 114 6.68 -17.20 -3.31
N ASN A 115 5.57 -17.74 -2.83
CA ASN A 115 4.22 -17.28 -3.20
C ASN A 115 3.84 -15.97 -2.50
N GLY A 116 4.74 -15.38 -1.70
CA GLY A 116 4.56 -14.06 -1.09
C GLY A 116 3.60 -14.04 0.12
N LEU A 117 3.36 -15.20 0.73
CA LEU A 117 2.28 -15.42 1.70
C LEU A 117 2.70 -15.21 3.15
N ILE A 118 3.99 -15.43 3.45
CA ILE A 118 4.63 -15.02 4.70
C ILE A 118 5.74 -14.06 4.31
N ARG A 119 5.49 -12.76 4.46
CA ARG A 119 6.59 -11.80 4.44
C ARG A 119 7.47 -12.17 5.63
N PRO A 120 8.78 -12.46 5.45
CA PRO A 120 9.63 -12.61 6.60
C PRO A 120 9.44 -11.34 7.43
N ALA A 121 9.21 -11.49 8.74
CA ALA A 121 9.21 -10.35 9.63
C ALA A 121 10.48 -9.57 9.29
N ARG A 122 10.34 -8.29 8.89
CA ARG A 122 11.52 -7.44 8.71
C ARG A 122 12.32 -7.62 9.99
N THR A 123 13.50 -8.22 9.90
CA THR A 123 14.39 -8.39 11.03
C THR A 123 14.56 -6.99 11.58
N LYS A 124 14.01 -6.74 12.77
CA LYS A 124 13.91 -5.41 13.38
C LYS A 124 15.30 -4.92 13.87
N GLY A 125 16.37 -5.34 13.19
CA GLY A 125 17.74 -5.38 13.68
C GLY A 125 18.82 -5.19 12.61
N GLU A 126 18.51 -5.15 11.32
CA GLU A 126 19.42 -4.45 10.39
C GLU A 126 19.15 -2.96 10.53
N GLN A 127 19.66 -2.38 11.62
CA GLN A 127 19.68 -0.94 11.82
C GLN A 127 20.42 -0.34 10.63
N LYS A 128 19.68 0.35 9.76
CA LYS A 128 20.26 1.08 8.64
C LYS A 128 21.30 2.03 9.23
N PRO A 129 22.53 2.08 8.69
CA PRO A 129 23.61 2.87 9.29
C PRO A 129 23.12 4.29 9.57
N GLU A 130 23.47 4.81 10.75
CA GLU A 130 23.13 6.17 11.15
C GLU A 130 23.65 7.15 10.10
N PRO A 131 22.87 8.18 9.74
CA PRO A 131 23.28 9.13 8.72
C PRO A 131 24.47 9.91 9.26
N THR A 132 25.60 9.80 8.58
CA THR A 132 26.81 10.53 8.96
C THR A 132 26.74 11.97 8.44
N PRO A 133 27.50 12.91 9.02
CA PRO A 133 27.60 14.28 8.48
C PRO A 133 28.07 14.33 7.02
N ALA A 134 28.80 13.30 6.57
CA ALA A 134 29.23 13.18 5.19
C ALA A 134 28.06 12.95 4.22
N ASP A 135 27.01 12.23 4.63
CA ASP A 135 25.85 11.92 3.78
C ASP A 135 25.05 13.19 3.44
N TRP A 136 24.86 14.06 4.43
CA TRP A 136 24.23 15.37 4.25
C TRP A 136 25.04 16.27 3.31
N LYS A 137 26.37 16.23 3.44
CA LYS A 137 27.29 16.98 2.57
C LYS A 137 27.26 16.49 1.12
N VAL A 138 27.13 15.18 0.89
CA VAL A 138 26.99 14.59 -0.47
C VAL A 138 25.70 15.06 -1.15
N LEU A 139 24.63 15.25 -0.38
CA LEU A 139 23.35 15.76 -0.88
C LEU A 139 23.29 17.30 -0.95
N GLU A 140 24.36 17.99 -0.56
CA GLU A 140 24.44 19.45 -0.46
C GLU A 140 23.34 20.04 0.43
N LEU A 141 23.06 19.36 1.56
CA LEU A 141 22.06 19.76 2.55
C LEU A 141 22.69 19.93 3.93
N GLU A 142 22.07 20.77 4.76
CA GLU A 142 22.41 20.88 6.17
C GLU A 142 21.84 19.68 6.96
N PRO A 143 22.52 19.24 8.03
CA PRO A 143 22.02 18.17 8.89
C PRO A 143 20.68 18.58 9.51
N GLY A 144 19.64 17.78 9.29
CA GLY A 144 18.28 18.07 9.76
C GLY A 144 17.41 18.84 8.78
N ALA A 145 17.79 18.94 7.50
CA ALA A 145 16.94 19.47 6.44
C ALA A 145 15.61 18.70 6.29
N ASP A 146 14.57 19.40 5.82
CA ASP A 146 13.21 18.86 5.70
C ASP A 146 13.15 17.68 4.69
N PRO A 147 12.31 16.65 4.94
CA PRO A 147 12.17 15.51 4.01
C PRO A 147 11.78 15.92 2.57
N ALA A 148 11.07 17.03 2.37
CA ALA A 148 10.78 17.53 1.03
C ALA A 148 12.04 18.10 0.35
N GLN A 149 12.92 18.77 1.10
CA GLN A 149 14.21 19.25 0.61
C GLN A 149 15.14 18.08 0.28
N LEU A 150 15.16 17.04 1.10
CA LEU A 150 15.89 15.80 0.85
C LEU A 150 15.50 15.17 -0.50
N LYS A 151 14.20 14.98 -0.73
CA LYS A 151 13.68 14.43 -1.99
C LYS A 151 14.00 15.34 -3.19
N LYS A 152 13.96 16.66 -3.00
CA LYS A 152 14.27 17.63 -4.06
C LYS A 152 15.76 17.61 -4.44
N ALA A 153 16.65 17.58 -3.44
CA ALA A 153 18.09 17.51 -3.65
C ALA A 153 18.50 16.20 -4.35
N TYR A 154 17.95 15.08 -3.89
CA TYR A 154 18.17 13.78 -4.53
C TYR A 154 17.78 13.78 -6.01
N ARG A 155 16.57 14.26 -6.36
CA ARG A 155 16.12 14.34 -7.76
C ARG A 155 17.04 15.21 -8.63
N ARG A 156 17.53 16.33 -8.09
CA ARG A 156 18.47 17.22 -8.79
C ARG A 156 19.79 16.52 -9.08
N LEU A 157 20.40 15.89 -8.07
CA LEU A 157 21.69 15.23 -8.18
C LEU A 157 21.60 13.96 -9.04
N ALA A 158 20.51 13.20 -8.94
CA ALA A 158 20.24 12.03 -9.78
C ALA A 158 20.19 12.42 -11.27
N LEU A 159 19.53 13.53 -11.61
CA LEU A 159 19.46 14.03 -12.98
C LEU A 159 20.80 14.59 -13.51
N GLN A 160 21.71 14.98 -12.63
CA GLN A 160 23.04 15.51 -12.98
C GLN A 160 24.04 14.37 -13.22
N TYR A 161 24.01 13.35 -12.36
CA TYR A 161 24.92 12.20 -12.41
C TYR A 161 24.34 10.96 -13.10
N HIS A 162 23.21 11.10 -13.78
CA HIS A 162 22.62 9.98 -14.52
C HIS A 162 23.54 9.52 -15.65
N PRO A 163 23.89 8.22 -15.74
CA PRO A 163 24.86 7.71 -16.72
C PRO A 163 24.43 7.94 -18.17
N ASP A 164 23.12 8.05 -18.44
CA ASP A 164 22.57 8.33 -19.77
C ASP A 164 22.93 9.73 -20.32
N LYS A 165 23.18 10.71 -19.44
CA LYS A 165 23.54 12.07 -19.87
C LYS A 165 25.01 12.22 -20.25
N HIS A 166 25.85 11.24 -19.90
CA HIS A 166 27.29 11.30 -20.12
C HIS A 166 27.64 10.38 -21.29
N ARG A 167 28.25 10.95 -22.35
CA ARG A 167 28.54 10.20 -23.58
C ARG A 167 29.93 9.52 -23.56
N GLY A 168 30.89 10.02 -22.78
CA GLY A 168 32.22 9.43 -22.66
C GLY A 168 32.33 8.36 -21.56
N ASP A 169 33.06 7.27 -21.80
CA ASP A 169 33.22 6.17 -20.84
C ASP A 169 33.86 6.61 -19.51
N LYS A 170 34.81 7.54 -19.56
CA LYS A 170 35.44 8.12 -18.36
C LYS A 170 34.46 8.96 -17.55
N GLU A 171 33.64 9.74 -18.23
CA GLU A 171 32.61 10.58 -17.60
C GLU A 171 31.50 9.72 -16.99
N LYS A 172 31.05 8.68 -17.71
CA LYS A 172 30.09 7.68 -17.21
C LYS A 172 30.58 6.99 -15.95
N ALA A 173 31.85 6.58 -15.90
CA ALA A 173 32.42 5.96 -14.71
C ALA A 173 32.38 6.90 -13.49
N SER A 174 32.81 8.16 -13.69
CA SER A 174 32.80 9.18 -12.63
C SER A 174 31.38 9.56 -12.18
N ALA A 175 30.43 9.62 -13.11
CA ALA A 175 29.03 9.92 -12.84
C ALA A 175 28.38 8.76 -12.09
N THR A 176 28.68 7.51 -12.46
CA THR A 176 28.17 6.31 -11.80
C THR A 176 28.66 6.23 -10.35
N GLU A 177 29.93 6.54 -10.09
CA GLU A 177 30.47 6.55 -8.74
C GLU A 177 29.80 7.62 -7.87
N LYS A 178 29.64 8.84 -8.39
CA LYS A 178 28.94 9.92 -7.69
C LYS A 178 27.46 9.58 -7.47
N PHE A 179 26.80 9.00 -8.46
CA PHE A 179 25.41 8.56 -8.37
C PHE A 179 25.23 7.52 -7.26
N ARG A 180 26.12 6.51 -7.18
CA ARG A 180 26.10 5.53 -6.10
C ARG A 180 26.22 6.18 -4.71
N LYS A 181 27.10 7.16 -4.55
CA LYS A 181 27.25 7.92 -3.28
C LYS A 181 25.97 8.70 -2.94
N VAL A 182 25.36 9.37 -3.91
CA VAL A 182 24.10 10.11 -3.74
C VAL A 182 22.95 9.19 -3.31
N VAL A 183 22.82 8.01 -3.95
CA VAL A 183 21.81 7.01 -3.60
C VAL A 183 22.03 6.47 -2.18
N SER A 184 23.26 6.08 -1.86
CA SER A 184 23.62 5.58 -0.52
C SER A 184 23.32 6.60 0.58
N ALA A 185 23.67 7.87 0.37
CA ALA A 185 23.41 8.95 1.30
C ALA A 185 21.90 9.21 1.48
N TYR A 186 21.14 9.24 0.38
CA TYR A 186 19.69 9.42 0.43
C TYR A 186 19.00 8.28 1.18
N GLU A 187 19.41 7.03 0.94
CA GLU A 187 18.83 5.88 1.61
C GLU A 187 19.12 5.83 3.11
N ALA A 188 20.32 6.24 3.53
CA ALA A 188 20.67 6.39 4.93
C ALA A 188 19.76 7.46 5.56
N ILE A 189 19.73 8.68 5.00
CA ILE A 189 18.98 9.78 5.60
C ILE A 189 17.46 9.53 5.58
N ALA A 190 16.90 9.04 4.47
CA ALA A 190 15.46 8.79 4.34
C ALA A 190 14.94 7.70 5.29
N GLY A 191 15.80 6.80 5.76
CA GLY A 191 15.43 5.81 6.78
C GLY A 191 15.28 6.41 8.18
N HIS A 192 15.92 7.56 8.44
CA HIS A 192 15.98 8.21 9.76
C HIS A 192 15.13 9.48 9.84
N VAL A 193 14.91 10.18 8.72
CA VAL A 193 13.96 11.28 8.63
C VAL A 193 12.57 10.67 8.52
N ALA A 194 12.00 10.34 9.69
CA ALA A 194 10.66 9.81 9.82
C ALA A 194 9.69 10.60 8.94
N GLU A 195 9.05 9.87 8.02
CA GLU A 195 7.97 10.38 7.19
C GLU A 195 6.97 11.11 8.09
N ILE A 196 6.52 12.30 7.64
CA ILE A 196 5.33 12.96 8.19
C ILE A 196 4.28 11.86 8.31
N PRO A 197 3.71 11.60 9.51
CA PRO A 197 2.82 10.48 9.70
C PRO A 197 1.73 10.59 8.64
N ALA A 198 1.63 9.58 7.78
CA ALA A 198 0.50 9.42 6.89
C ALA A 198 -0.73 9.55 7.79
N VAL A 199 -1.59 10.53 7.48
CA VAL A 199 -2.82 10.79 8.22
C VAL A 199 -3.49 9.44 8.44
N PRO A 200 -3.75 9.01 9.69
CA PRO A 200 -4.18 7.65 9.95
C PRO A 200 -5.42 7.39 9.09
N ALA A 201 -5.29 6.45 8.14
CA ALA A 201 -6.44 5.89 7.48
C ALA A 201 -7.33 5.40 8.62
N CYS A 202 -8.54 5.95 8.72
CA CYS A 202 -9.51 5.54 9.71
C CYS A 202 -9.64 4.03 9.62
N ASP A 203 -9.29 3.34 10.70
CA ASP A 203 -9.28 1.88 10.80
C ASP A 203 -10.55 1.33 10.17
N ASP A 204 -10.41 0.71 8.99
CA ASP A 204 -11.56 0.30 8.18
C ASP A 204 -12.41 -0.77 8.88
N GLY A 205 -11.98 -1.28 10.05
CA GLY A 205 -12.67 -2.33 10.80
C GLY A 205 -13.02 -3.52 9.90
N GLY A 206 -12.30 -3.67 8.79
CA GLY A 206 -12.54 -4.69 7.79
C GLY A 206 -12.41 -6.01 8.51
N ARG A 207 -13.53 -6.70 8.68
CA ARG A 207 -13.54 -8.05 9.22
C ARG A 207 -12.66 -8.87 8.29
N LYS A 208 -11.41 -9.12 8.72
CA LYS A 208 -10.54 -10.08 8.07
C LYS A 208 -11.35 -11.36 7.95
N ARG A 209 -11.48 -11.90 6.74
CA ARG A 209 -12.14 -13.20 6.51
C ARG A 209 -11.57 -14.17 7.54
N ARG A 210 -12.44 -14.61 8.44
CA ARG A 210 -12.04 -15.45 9.56
C ARG A 210 -12.16 -16.87 9.05
N TRP A 211 -11.08 -17.37 8.45
CA TRP A 211 -11.00 -18.77 8.05
C TRP A 211 -11.33 -19.65 9.25
N ARG A 212 -12.31 -20.55 9.11
CA ARG A 212 -12.50 -21.64 10.07
C ARG A 212 -11.52 -22.75 9.70
N ILE A 213 -10.40 -22.80 10.41
CA ILE A 213 -9.37 -23.82 10.19
C ILE A 213 -9.85 -25.14 10.80
N VAL A 214 -9.98 -26.18 9.96
CA VAL A 214 -10.28 -27.55 10.40
C VAL A 214 -9.02 -28.38 10.27
N ILE A 215 -8.50 -28.88 11.39
CA ILE A 215 -7.29 -29.72 11.40
C ILE A 215 -7.67 -31.14 10.98
N VAL A 216 -6.97 -31.67 9.96
CA VAL A 216 -7.10 -33.05 9.49
C VAL A 216 -5.77 -33.79 9.77
N ASP A 217 -5.85 -35.00 10.33
CA ASP A 217 -4.70 -35.88 10.60
C ASP A 217 -4.27 -36.71 9.38
#